data_AF-A0A1X1GUC0-F1
#
_entry.id   AF-A0A1X1GUC0-F1
#
_cell.length_a   1.000
_cell.length_b   1.000
_cell.length_c   1.000
_cell.angle_alpha   90.00
_cell.angle_beta   90.00
_cell.angle_gamma   90.00
#
_symmetry.space_group_name_H-M   'P 1'
#
loop_
_entity.id
_entity.type
_entity.pdbx_description
1 polymer ?
#
loop_
_entity_poly.entity_id
_entity_poly.type
_entity_poly.pdbx_seq_one_letter_code
_entity_poly.pdbx_strand_id
1 'polypeptide(L)'
;MDIISKYLIIERPNSSKKLLYSSENELIKSLQKMTTLIFQEDSIVIDNGKRVKYGLKHIQKEAGKSDDDSENLSRFYVLTLTFDSDDDIEQFELIDKEMNNFIESFNNMSMLILEDVISQYYSKKAYELIHIIENKTRSLIAEVMYLKSDNMDWEKALTKSLGIRDTGKGEKPLDGKYFSDLTKLLFTIYEDDTRDGYDPRELFVGGIKNLAQLTNNGNLAEVDPEELKNYVKQVQEYAPKSVWDRYIVDYLEGGVTLSNNLKNILELLSSSKGPRNRIAHNKFFRRKDYESLKSNVEKLLESISKAVDSFESNVVTSYSNEDSNDIKSIFIATQESSLDKKEISTSFLEDLTIVVPARQEGFKQVFLGEQQWYDIRISEDNRDMIKFIAAYETAPVKGIQYIAEIDDIVPSDNYVGYWKIKFKKDTLKQYEEKKNLKQVFPQEILFIHLKNC
;
A
#
# COMPACT_ATOMS: atom_id res chain seq x y z
N MET A 1 -24.87 4.01 -29.61
CA MET A 1 -25.38 3.17 -28.51
C MET A 1 -26.28 4.10 -27.73
N ASP A 2 -27.57 3.78 -27.61
CA ASP A 2 -28.53 4.69 -26.98
C ASP A 2 -28.21 4.86 -25.49
N ILE A 3 -28.29 6.09 -25.00
CA ILE A 3 -28.05 6.43 -23.59
C ILE A 3 -29.37 6.23 -22.85
N ILE A 4 -29.43 5.19 -22.02
CA ILE A 4 -30.68 4.74 -21.40
C ILE A 4 -30.58 4.83 -19.87
N SER A 5 -31.59 5.43 -19.25
CA SER A 5 -31.83 5.32 -17.81
C SER A 5 -33.10 4.53 -17.57
N LYS A 6 -33.07 3.59 -16.63
CA LYS A 6 -34.17 2.66 -16.40
C LYS A 6 -34.52 2.58 -14.92
N TYR A 7 -35.81 2.76 -14.63
CA TYR A 7 -36.35 2.80 -13.28
C TYR A 7 -37.46 1.76 -13.13
N LEU A 8 -37.44 1.04 -12.01
CA LEU A 8 -38.53 0.18 -11.57
C LEU A 8 -39.29 0.89 -10.45
N ILE A 9 -40.48 1.36 -10.79
CA ILE A 9 -41.44 1.94 -9.83
C ILE A 9 -42.28 0.78 -9.28
N ILE A 10 -42.34 0.69 -7.97
CA ILE A 10 -43.05 -0.35 -7.23
C ILE A 10 -44.13 0.33 -6.41
N GLU A 11 -45.37 -0.03 -6.68
CA GLU A 11 -46.54 0.40 -5.95
C GLU A 11 -47.06 -0.76 -5.10
N ARG A 12 -47.05 -0.58 -3.78
CA ARG A 12 -47.60 -1.54 -2.82
C ARG A 12 -49.02 -1.13 -2.42
N PRO A 13 -49.87 -2.07 -1.99
CA PRO A 13 -51.15 -1.73 -1.39
C PRO A 13 -50.97 -0.79 -0.21
N ASN A 14 -51.81 0.24 -0.12
CA ASN A 14 -51.83 1.14 1.03
C ASN A 14 -52.46 0.46 2.27
N SER A 15 -52.58 1.19 3.38
CA SER A 15 -53.20 0.69 4.62
C SER A 15 -54.65 0.22 4.46
N SER A 16 -55.36 0.68 3.42
CA SER A 16 -56.71 0.22 3.05
C SER A 16 -56.69 -0.97 2.08
N LYS A 17 -55.54 -1.61 1.86
CA LYS A 17 -55.31 -2.69 0.89
C LYS A 17 -55.66 -2.31 -0.56
N LYS A 18 -55.54 -1.03 -0.92
CA LYS A 18 -55.82 -0.52 -2.27
C LYS A 18 -54.56 -0.01 -2.95
N LEU A 19 -54.54 -0.17 -4.27
CA LEU A 19 -53.58 0.47 -5.17
C LEU A 19 -54.16 1.81 -5.63
N LEU A 20 -53.29 2.80 -5.83
CA LEU A 20 -53.61 4.14 -6.29
C LEU A 20 -53.81 4.19 -7.81
N TYR A 21 -52.97 3.48 -8.58
CA TYR A 21 -52.96 3.58 -10.04
C TYR A 21 -53.31 2.25 -10.71
N SER A 22 -54.31 2.27 -11.59
CA SER A 22 -54.82 1.10 -12.32
C SER A 22 -54.24 0.93 -13.73
N SER A 23 -53.59 1.96 -14.27
CA SER A 23 -52.97 1.95 -15.59
C SER A 23 -51.78 2.91 -15.69
N GLU A 24 -50.96 2.74 -16.73
CA GLU A 24 -49.87 3.64 -17.08
C GLU A 24 -50.35 5.09 -17.23
N ASN A 25 -51.53 5.28 -17.85
CA ASN A 25 -52.13 6.60 -18.06
C ASN A 25 -52.52 7.30 -16.75
N GLU A 26 -52.95 6.57 -15.72
CA GLU A 26 -53.27 7.17 -14.43
C GLU A 26 -51.99 7.61 -13.69
N LEU A 27 -50.93 6.80 -13.77
CA LEU A 27 -49.63 7.16 -13.21
C LEU A 27 -49.05 8.41 -13.90
N ILE A 28 -49.08 8.45 -15.24
CA ILE A 28 -48.62 9.61 -16.03
C ILE A 28 -49.41 10.88 -15.66
N LYS A 29 -50.73 10.81 -15.55
CA LYS A 29 -51.55 11.97 -15.14
C LYS A 29 -51.18 12.46 -13.74
N SER A 30 -50.89 11.55 -12.82
CA SER A 30 -50.46 11.92 -11.48
C SER A 30 -49.08 12.57 -11.48
N LEU A 31 -48.13 12.03 -12.25
CA LEU A 31 -46.81 12.60 -12.45
C LEU A 31 -46.91 14.03 -13.00
N GLN A 32 -47.68 14.24 -14.07
CA GLN A 32 -47.89 15.57 -14.67
C GLN A 32 -48.51 16.58 -13.71
N LYS A 33 -49.33 16.14 -12.76
CA LYS A 33 -49.99 17.02 -11.78
C LYS A 33 -49.05 17.43 -10.65
N MET A 34 -48.08 16.58 -10.31
CA MET A 34 -47.24 16.71 -9.11
C MET A 34 -45.79 17.11 -9.42
N THR A 35 -45.38 17.05 -10.67
CA THR A 35 -44.04 17.41 -11.14
C THR A 35 -44.12 18.51 -12.19
N THR A 36 -42.98 19.11 -12.53
CA THR A 36 -42.90 20.04 -13.67
C THR A 36 -42.84 19.34 -15.03
N LEU A 37 -42.85 18.00 -15.06
CA LEU A 37 -42.66 17.20 -16.26
C LEU A 37 -43.93 17.15 -17.13
N ILE A 38 -43.80 17.46 -18.41
CA ILE A 38 -44.92 17.41 -19.37
C ILE A 38 -44.80 16.16 -20.23
N PHE A 39 -45.56 15.13 -19.90
CA PHE A 39 -45.63 13.89 -20.69
C PHE A 39 -46.46 14.06 -21.97
N GLN A 40 -45.91 13.62 -23.10
CA GLN A 40 -46.58 13.43 -24.39
C GLN A 40 -46.64 11.92 -24.71
N GLU A 41 -47.05 11.56 -25.94
CA GLU A 41 -47.25 10.15 -26.33
C GLU A 41 -45.98 9.31 -26.18
N ASP A 42 -44.82 9.83 -26.60
CA ASP A 42 -43.53 9.12 -26.61
C ASP A 42 -42.38 9.92 -25.98
N SER A 43 -42.66 11.13 -25.49
CA SER A 43 -41.64 12.06 -25.01
C SER A 43 -42.06 12.86 -23.79
N ILE A 44 -41.09 13.22 -22.95
CA ILE A 44 -41.24 14.16 -21.84
C ILE A 44 -40.67 15.50 -22.31
N VAL A 45 -41.49 16.55 -22.27
CA VAL A 45 -41.07 17.93 -22.53
C VAL A 45 -40.65 18.57 -21.21
N ILE A 46 -39.49 19.23 -21.26
CA ILE A 46 -38.87 19.91 -20.12
C ILE A 46 -38.86 21.42 -20.40
N ASP A 47 -38.74 22.26 -19.36
CA ASP A 47 -38.84 23.73 -19.39
C ASP A 47 -38.08 24.45 -20.53
N ASN A 48 -37.00 23.88 -21.06
CA ASN A 48 -36.24 24.45 -22.18
C ASN A 48 -36.75 24.02 -23.57
N GLY A 49 -37.93 23.39 -23.67
CA GLY A 49 -38.51 22.87 -24.92
C GLY A 49 -37.85 21.60 -25.47
N LYS A 50 -36.79 21.11 -24.81
CA LYS A 50 -36.15 19.83 -25.14
C LYS A 50 -37.06 18.65 -24.81
N ARG A 51 -36.92 17.59 -25.58
CA ARG A 51 -37.73 16.37 -25.52
C ARG A 51 -36.85 15.19 -25.18
N VAL A 52 -37.28 14.40 -24.21
CA VAL A 52 -36.65 13.14 -23.82
C VAL A 52 -37.59 12.01 -24.19
N LYS A 53 -37.15 11.04 -24.99
CA LYS A 53 -37.98 9.88 -25.31
C LYS A 53 -38.20 9.05 -24.04
N TYR A 54 -39.42 8.62 -23.80
CA TYR A 54 -39.71 7.71 -22.69
C TYR A 54 -40.59 6.55 -23.13
N GLY A 55 -40.47 5.45 -22.41
CA GLY A 55 -41.40 4.33 -22.46
C GLY A 55 -41.79 3.94 -21.04
N LEU A 56 -43.07 3.74 -20.79
CA LEU A 56 -43.59 3.22 -19.53
C LEU A 56 -44.26 1.88 -19.79
N LYS A 57 -43.89 0.86 -19.02
CA LYS A 57 -44.48 -0.48 -19.13
C LYS A 57 -45.00 -0.96 -17.78
N HIS A 58 -46.27 -1.30 -17.71
CA HIS A 58 -46.87 -1.94 -16.56
C HIS A 58 -46.61 -3.46 -16.58
N ILE A 59 -46.15 -3.99 -15.44
CA ILE A 59 -45.89 -5.40 -15.22
C ILE A 59 -46.78 -5.90 -14.09
N GLN A 60 -47.56 -6.95 -14.37
CA GLN A 60 -48.31 -7.69 -13.36
C GLN A 60 -47.55 -8.96 -12.99
N LYS A 61 -47.39 -9.21 -11.69
CA LYS A 61 -46.87 -10.48 -11.20
C LYS A 61 -48.03 -11.47 -11.13
N GLU A 62 -47.88 -12.65 -11.73
CA GLU A 62 -48.86 -13.72 -11.58
C GLU A 62 -48.94 -14.11 -10.09
N ALA A 63 -50.16 -14.22 -9.56
CA ALA A 63 -50.38 -14.65 -8.19
C ALA A 63 -49.84 -16.08 -8.03
N GLY A 64 -48.85 -16.26 -7.16
CA GLY A 64 -48.40 -17.59 -6.75
C GLY A 64 -49.54 -18.29 -6.02
N LYS A 65 -49.73 -19.59 -6.27
CA LYS A 65 -50.68 -20.44 -5.53
C LYS A 65 -50.24 -20.56 -4.06
N SER A 66 -50.62 -19.61 -3.23
CA SER A 66 -50.50 -19.70 -1.77
C SER A 66 -51.79 -19.15 -1.17
N ASP A 67 -52.38 -19.92 -0.24
CA ASP A 67 -53.72 -19.74 0.36
C ASP A 67 -53.92 -18.45 1.19
N ASP A 68 -53.05 -17.45 1.04
CA ASP A 68 -53.22 -16.12 1.59
C ASP A 68 -53.25 -15.09 0.44
N ASP A 69 -54.44 -14.93 -0.14
CA ASP A 69 -54.78 -14.07 -1.29
C ASP A 69 -54.48 -12.57 -1.08
N SER A 70 -53.84 -12.20 0.04
CA SER A 70 -53.61 -10.81 0.43
C SER A 70 -52.18 -10.30 0.21
N GLU A 71 -51.20 -11.15 -0.12
CA GLU A 71 -49.78 -10.76 -0.12
C GLU A 71 -49.14 -10.37 -1.48
N ASN A 72 -49.76 -10.65 -2.64
CA ASN A 72 -49.14 -10.40 -3.97
C ASN A 72 -49.85 -9.31 -4.82
N LEU A 73 -50.41 -8.26 -4.22
CA LEU A 73 -51.09 -7.17 -4.93
C LEU A 73 -50.16 -6.04 -5.43
N SER A 74 -48.83 -6.18 -5.39
CA SER A 74 -47.94 -5.10 -5.82
C SER A 74 -48.00 -4.88 -7.33
N ARG A 75 -48.01 -3.60 -7.76
CA ARG A 75 -47.88 -3.21 -9.17
C ARG A 75 -46.49 -2.71 -9.47
N PHE A 76 -46.02 -2.98 -10.67
CA PHE A 76 -44.68 -2.64 -11.12
C PHE A 76 -44.77 -1.84 -12.42
N TYR A 77 -44.06 -0.74 -12.49
CA TYR A 77 -43.92 0.06 -13.71
C TYR A 77 -42.45 0.21 -14.05
N VAL A 78 -42.10 -0.09 -15.29
CA VAL A 78 -40.74 0.10 -15.81
C VAL A 78 -40.75 1.36 -16.65
N LEU A 79 -40.13 2.42 -16.13
CA LEU A 79 -39.88 3.65 -16.85
C LEU A 79 -38.50 3.55 -17.51
N THR A 80 -38.46 3.73 -18.83
CA THR A 80 -37.24 3.79 -19.63
C THR A 80 -37.14 5.18 -20.22
N LEU A 81 -36.05 5.89 -19.95
CA LEU A 81 -35.72 7.18 -20.55
C LEU A 81 -34.60 6.97 -21.56
N THR A 82 -34.78 7.46 -22.77
CA THR A 82 -33.79 7.38 -23.84
C THR A 82 -33.37 8.77 -24.26
N PHE A 83 -32.06 8.97 -24.35
CA PHE A 83 -31.46 10.26 -24.63
C PHE A 83 -30.52 10.20 -25.82
N ASP A 84 -30.48 11.30 -26.56
CA ASP A 84 -29.74 11.37 -27.82
C ASP A 84 -28.24 11.70 -27.59
N SER A 85 -27.87 12.39 -26.51
CA SER A 85 -26.47 12.73 -26.17
C SER A 85 -26.20 12.83 -24.65
N ASP A 86 -24.94 12.63 -24.28
CA ASP A 86 -24.35 12.90 -22.95
C ASP A 86 -24.43 14.42 -22.59
N ASP A 87 -24.63 15.29 -23.58
CA ASP A 87 -24.76 16.74 -23.40
C ASP A 87 -26.06 17.15 -22.68
N ASP A 88 -27.02 16.23 -22.58
CA ASP A 88 -28.32 16.48 -21.97
C ASP A 88 -28.39 16.10 -20.47
N ILE A 89 -27.24 15.98 -19.79
CA ILE A 89 -27.18 15.52 -18.40
C ILE A 89 -28.04 16.34 -17.42
N GLU A 90 -28.18 17.64 -17.65
CA GLU A 90 -29.02 18.52 -16.81
C GLU A 90 -30.50 18.13 -16.88
N GLN A 91 -30.97 17.74 -18.07
CA GLN A 91 -32.32 17.26 -18.27
C GLN A 91 -32.53 15.94 -17.51
N PHE A 92 -31.52 15.07 -17.47
CA PHE A 92 -31.62 13.77 -16.82
C PHE A 92 -31.74 13.95 -15.31
N GLU A 93 -30.90 14.82 -14.74
CA GLU A 93 -30.92 15.13 -13.31
C GLU A 93 -32.23 15.79 -12.89
N LEU A 94 -32.82 16.63 -13.74
CA LEU A 94 -34.13 17.20 -13.47
C LEU A 94 -35.22 16.12 -13.45
N ILE A 95 -35.27 15.23 -14.45
CA ILE A 95 -36.24 14.12 -14.45
C ILE A 95 -36.01 13.21 -13.24
N ASP A 96 -34.77 12.83 -12.94
CA ASP A 96 -34.42 11.99 -11.78
C ASP A 96 -34.90 12.64 -10.47
N LYS A 97 -34.67 13.94 -10.30
CA LYS A 97 -35.15 14.71 -9.15
C LYS A 97 -36.67 14.73 -9.05
N GLU A 98 -37.37 15.07 -10.14
CA GLU A 98 -38.83 15.14 -10.15
C GLU A 98 -39.48 13.76 -9.90
N MET A 99 -38.90 12.69 -10.46
CA MET A 99 -39.34 11.32 -10.20
C MET A 99 -39.14 10.93 -8.73
N ASN A 100 -38.00 11.25 -8.12
CA ASN A 100 -37.77 10.99 -6.70
C ASN A 100 -38.76 11.78 -5.82
N ASN A 101 -38.94 13.09 -6.07
CA ASN A 101 -39.92 13.93 -5.36
C ASN A 101 -41.34 13.36 -5.43
N PHE A 102 -41.74 12.91 -6.63
CA PHE A 102 -43.03 12.26 -6.82
C PHE A 102 -43.14 11.00 -5.97
N ILE A 103 -42.16 10.09 -6.02
CA ILE A 103 -42.21 8.82 -5.28
C ILE A 103 -42.22 9.05 -3.76
N GLU A 104 -41.41 9.97 -3.26
CA GLU A 104 -41.35 10.33 -1.83
C GLU A 104 -42.65 10.93 -1.29
N SER A 105 -43.51 11.46 -2.18
CA SER A 105 -44.84 11.97 -1.81
C SER A 105 -45.81 10.85 -1.39
N PHE A 106 -45.46 9.57 -1.57
CA PHE A 106 -46.32 8.43 -1.27
C PHE A 106 -45.63 7.42 -0.38
N ASN A 107 -46.31 7.03 0.71
CA ASN A 107 -45.79 6.04 1.67
C ASN A 107 -45.76 4.60 1.14
N ASN A 108 -46.52 4.30 0.10
CA ASN A 108 -46.70 2.97 -0.47
C ASN A 108 -46.00 2.79 -1.82
N MET A 109 -45.20 3.77 -2.26
CA MET A 109 -44.39 3.66 -3.48
C MET A 109 -42.90 3.64 -3.17
N SER A 110 -42.14 2.99 -4.04
CA SER A 110 -40.68 3.02 -4.02
C SER A 110 -40.14 2.91 -5.44
N MET A 111 -38.95 3.44 -5.69
CA MET A 111 -38.31 3.39 -7.01
C MET A 111 -36.92 2.78 -6.88
N LEU A 112 -36.60 1.82 -7.76
CA LEU A 112 -35.28 1.24 -7.90
C LEU A 112 -34.66 1.68 -9.23
N ILE A 113 -33.39 2.08 -9.21
CA ILE A 113 -32.64 2.41 -10.43
C ILE A 113 -32.04 1.10 -10.95
N LEU A 114 -32.45 0.69 -12.15
CA LEU A 114 -31.95 -0.51 -12.82
C LEU A 114 -30.75 -0.18 -13.73
N GLU A 115 -30.80 0.97 -14.40
CA GLU A 115 -29.71 1.50 -15.23
C GLU A 115 -29.52 2.98 -14.88
N ASP A 116 -28.34 3.31 -14.32
CA ASP A 116 -28.05 4.63 -13.76
C ASP A 116 -27.11 5.42 -14.67
N VAL A 117 -27.70 6.07 -15.66
CA VAL A 117 -26.94 6.79 -16.68
C VAL A 117 -26.30 8.07 -16.14
N ILE A 118 -26.86 8.68 -15.09
CA ILE A 118 -26.28 9.86 -14.44
C ILE A 118 -24.98 9.46 -13.72
N SER A 119 -24.99 8.35 -12.97
CA SER A 119 -23.75 7.82 -12.37
C SER A 119 -22.74 7.43 -13.42
N GLN A 120 -23.17 6.82 -14.52
CA GLN A 120 -22.28 6.46 -15.62
C GLN A 120 -21.59 7.70 -16.22
N TYR A 121 -22.33 8.76 -16.49
CA TYR A 121 -21.81 10.01 -17.04
C TYR A 121 -20.73 10.64 -16.15
N TYR A 122 -21.04 10.85 -14.87
CA TYR A 122 -20.08 11.46 -13.96
C TYR A 122 -18.90 10.54 -13.63
N SER A 123 -19.13 9.22 -13.60
CA SER A 123 -18.05 8.24 -13.42
C SER A 123 -17.07 8.26 -14.59
N LYS A 124 -17.55 8.38 -15.83
CA LYS A 124 -16.73 8.52 -17.03
C LYS A 124 -15.83 9.77 -16.96
N LYS A 125 -16.42 10.94 -16.65
CA LYS A 125 -15.65 12.19 -16.47
C LYS A 125 -14.68 12.12 -15.29
N ALA A 126 -15.10 11.52 -14.18
CA ALA A 126 -14.26 11.35 -13.01
C ALA A 126 -13.07 10.41 -13.26
N TYR A 127 -13.27 9.34 -14.02
CA TYR A 127 -12.20 8.41 -14.36
C TYR A 127 -11.10 9.07 -15.18
N GLU A 128 -11.45 9.97 -16.10
CA GLU A 128 -10.47 10.79 -16.84
C GLU A 128 -9.57 11.59 -15.89
N LEU A 129 -10.17 12.29 -14.92
CA LEU A 129 -9.43 13.07 -13.92
C LEU A 129 -8.54 12.18 -13.03
N ILE A 130 -9.06 11.02 -12.60
CA ILE A 130 -8.31 10.05 -11.80
C ILE A 130 -7.13 9.50 -12.60
N HIS A 131 -7.33 9.17 -13.88
CA HIS A 131 -6.28 8.69 -14.75
C HIS A 131 -5.18 9.73 -14.95
N ILE A 132 -5.53 11.00 -15.16
CA ILE A 132 -4.55 12.09 -15.30
C ILE A 132 -3.72 12.22 -14.02
N ILE A 133 -4.37 12.27 -12.86
CA ILE A 133 -3.64 12.52 -11.61
C ILE A 133 -2.77 11.34 -11.20
N GLU A 134 -3.26 10.12 -11.39
CA GLU A 134 -2.50 8.89 -11.11
C GLU A 134 -1.21 8.85 -11.94
N ASN A 135 -1.29 9.17 -13.23
CA ASN A 135 -0.12 9.24 -14.11
C ASN A 135 0.85 10.36 -13.71
N LYS A 136 0.34 11.55 -13.36
CA LYS A 136 1.20 12.65 -12.90
C LYS A 136 1.91 12.35 -11.59
N THR A 137 1.24 11.67 -10.66
CA THR A 137 1.88 11.20 -9.42
C THR A 137 2.96 10.14 -9.72
N ARG A 138 2.70 9.20 -10.65
CA ARG A 138 3.73 8.24 -11.09
C ARG A 138 4.93 8.94 -11.72
N SER A 139 4.70 9.89 -12.62
CA SER A 139 5.76 10.66 -13.27
C SER A 139 6.62 11.39 -12.25
N LEU A 140 6.01 12.09 -11.27
CA LEU A 140 6.75 12.77 -10.21
C LEU A 140 7.65 11.81 -9.43
N ILE A 141 7.12 10.67 -8.99
CA ILE A 141 7.93 9.68 -8.25
C ILE A 141 9.09 9.19 -9.12
N ALA A 142 8.78 8.79 -10.35
CA ALA A 142 9.76 8.22 -11.25
C ALA A 142 10.86 9.21 -11.60
N GLU A 143 10.51 10.45 -11.90
CA GLU A 143 11.45 11.52 -12.24
C GLU A 143 12.37 11.84 -11.06
N VAL A 144 11.81 12.08 -9.87
CA VAL A 144 12.61 12.37 -8.66
C VAL A 144 13.56 11.22 -8.36
N MET A 145 13.05 9.99 -8.33
CA MET A 145 13.86 8.84 -7.95
C MET A 145 14.91 8.49 -9.00
N TYR A 146 14.57 8.63 -10.30
CA TYR A 146 15.52 8.41 -11.38
C TYR A 146 16.61 9.48 -11.38
N LEU A 147 16.26 10.76 -11.23
CA LEU A 147 17.23 11.85 -11.13
C LEU A 147 18.18 11.63 -9.95
N LYS A 148 17.73 11.03 -8.84
CA LYS A 148 18.56 10.77 -7.67
C LYS A 148 19.43 9.50 -7.76
N SER A 149 19.03 8.51 -8.57
CA SER A 149 19.70 7.19 -8.59
C SER A 149 20.33 6.81 -9.93
N ASP A 150 20.09 7.58 -11.00
CA ASP A 150 20.55 7.33 -12.37
C ASP A 150 20.11 5.97 -12.97
N ASN A 151 19.12 5.31 -12.38
CA ASN A 151 18.53 4.07 -12.88
C ASN A 151 17.12 3.83 -12.30
N MET A 152 16.49 2.71 -12.67
CA MET A 152 15.17 2.29 -12.16
C MET A 152 15.22 1.17 -11.11
N ASP A 153 16.41 0.76 -10.65
CA ASP A 153 16.55 -0.39 -9.74
C ASP A 153 15.84 -0.15 -8.40
N TRP A 154 15.68 1.12 -8.00
CA TRP A 154 14.95 1.53 -6.81
C TRP A 154 13.49 1.04 -6.79
N GLU A 155 12.83 0.90 -7.95
CA GLU A 155 11.40 0.56 -8.00
C GLU A 155 11.15 -0.80 -7.37
N LYS A 156 11.94 -1.81 -7.73
CA LYS A 156 11.78 -3.17 -7.23
C LYS A 156 12.09 -3.24 -5.73
N ALA A 157 13.17 -2.58 -5.30
CA ALA A 157 13.56 -2.54 -3.90
C ALA A 157 12.48 -1.86 -3.04
N LEU A 158 12.00 -0.70 -3.49
CA LEU A 158 10.98 0.09 -2.80
C LEU A 158 9.60 -0.59 -2.79
N THR A 159 9.21 -1.24 -3.89
CA THR A 159 7.96 -2.01 -3.95
C THR A 159 8.00 -3.16 -2.94
N LYS A 160 9.14 -3.85 -2.89
CA LYS A 160 9.36 -4.97 -1.97
C LYS A 160 9.37 -4.51 -0.51
N SER A 161 10.06 -3.41 -0.21
CA SER A 161 10.17 -2.85 1.14
C SER A 161 8.83 -2.50 1.78
N LEU A 162 7.88 -2.07 0.95
CA LEU A 162 6.54 -1.66 1.37
C LEU A 162 5.51 -2.80 1.34
N GLY A 163 5.92 -4.01 0.95
CA GLY A 163 4.99 -5.12 0.72
C GLY A 163 3.93 -4.79 -0.34
N ILE A 164 4.28 -3.95 -1.33
CA ILE A 164 3.36 -3.57 -2.40
C ILE A 164 3.25 -4.75 -3.37
N ARG A 165 2.02 -5.09 -3.74
CA ARG A 165 1.76 -6.12 -4.75
C ARG A 165 2.19 -5.59 -6.11
N ASP A 166 3.10 -6.30 -6.76
CA ASP A 166 3.48 -6.04 -8.14
C ASP A 166 2.77 -7.02 -9.09
N THR A 167 2.12 -6.50 -10.13
CA THR A 167 1.52 -7.33 -11.18
C THR A 167 2.44 -7.55 -12.37
N GLY A 168 3.63 -6.91 -12.40
CA GLY A 168 4.70 -7.15 -13.37
C GLY A 168 4.34 -6.79 -14.81
N LYS A 169 3.32 -5.96 -15.01
CA LYS A 169 2.75 -5.66 -16.33
C LYS A 169 2.87 -4.18 -16.62
N GLY A 170 3.80 -3.81 -17.50
CA GLY A 170 3.83 -2.46 -18.06
C GLY A 170 5.12 -2.06 -18.76
N GLU A 171 5.01 -0.97 -19.51
CA GLU A 171 6.12 -0.31 -20.21
C GLU A 171 6.55 0.98 -19.49
N LYS A 172 5.77 1.45 -18.50
CA LYS A 172 6.00 2.71 -17.78
C LYS A 172 6.44 2.47 -16.34
N PRO A 173 7.13 3.44 -15.71
CA PRO A 173 7.48 3.38 -14.31
C PRO A 173 6.27 3.18 -13.39
N LEU A 174 6.40 2.33 -12.38
CA LEU A 174 5.34 2.03 -11.40
C LEU A 174 4.07 1.44 -12.03
N ASP A 175 4.18 0.86 -13.22
CA ASP A 175 3.12 0.07 -13.79
C ASP A 175 2.87 -1.18 -12.93
N GLY A 176 1.62 -1.61 -12.96
CA GLY A 176 1.17 -2.75 -12.17
C GLY A 176 1.03 -2.49 -10.67
N LYS A 177 1.28 -1.26 -10.20
CA LYS A 177 1.02 -0.80 -8.81
C LYS A 177 -0.34 -0.12 -8.72
N TYR A 178 -1.06 -0.30 -7.61
CA TYR A 178 -2.35 0.34 -7.41
C TYR A 178 -2.19 1.83 -7.09
N PHE A 179 -3.24 2.62 -7.35
CA PHE A 179 -3.28 4.05 -6.97
C PHE A 179 -2.87 4.29 -5.50
N SER A 180 -3.38 3.47 -4.58
CA SER A 180 -3.07 3.57 -3.14
C SER A 180 -1.60 3.38 -2.81
N ASP A 181 -0.88 2.65 -3.66
CA ASP A 181 0.53 2.36 -3.47
C ASP A 181 1.37 3.61 -3.75
N LEU A 182 0.93 4.51 -4.64
CA LEU A 182 1.61 5.78 -4.91
C LEU A 182 1.71 6.66 -3.64
N THR A 183 0.65 6.72 -2.85
CA THR A 183 0.66 7.40 -1.56
C THR A 183 1.65 6.77 -0.60
N LYS A 184 1.69 5.43 -0.53
CA LYS A 184 2.61 4.69 0.33
C LYS A 184 4.07 4.95 -0.09
N LEU A 185 4.35 4.88 -1.39
CA LEU A 185 5.68 5.11 -1.94
C LEU A 185 6.24 6.47 -1.52
N LEU A 186 5.43 7.53 -1.63
CA LEU A 186 5.85 8.89 -1.32
C LEU A 186 5.99 9.17 0.19
N PHE A 187 5.03 8.71 0.99
CA PHE A 187 4.84 9.24 2.36
C PHE A 187 5.03 8.22 3.48
N THR A 188 5.33 6.96 3.17
CA THR A 188 5.72 6.00 4.21
C THR A 188 7.12 6.37 4.70
N ILE A 189 7.32 6.35 6.01
CA ILE A 189 8.64 6.58 6.61
C ILE A 189 9.44 5.30 6.46
N TYR A 190 10.67 5.42 5.96
CA TYR A 190 11.62 4.33 5.86
C TYR A 190 12.68 4.47 6.94
N GLU A 191 13.13 3.33 7.41
CA GLU A 191 14.31 3.22 8.26
C GLU A 191 15.47 2.82 7.36
N ASP A 192 16.58 3.54 7.45
CA ASP A 192 17.81 3.09 6.81
C ASP A 192 18.30 1.85 7.54
N ASP A 193 18.77 0.86 6.80
CA ASP A 193 19.56 -0.19 7.40
C ASP A 193 21.03 0.24 7.46
N THR A 194 21.78 -0.48 8.29
CA THR A 194 23.12 -0.12 8.77
C THR A 194 24.03 0.53 7.73
N ARG A 195 24.08 1.87 7.71
CA ARG A 195 25.21 2.58 7.07
C ARG A 195 26.44 2.30 7.93
N ASP A 196 27.44 1.67 7.34
CA ASP A 196 28.73 1.38 8.00
C ASP A 196 28.66 0.44 9.22
N GLY A 197 27.61 -0.40 9.32
CA GLY A 197 27.49 -1.41 10.39
C GLY A 197 26.93 -0.89 11.72
N TYR A 198 26.34 0.30 11.75
CA TYR A 198 25.65 0.87 12.91
C TYR A 198 24.15 0.97 12.66
N ASP A 199 23.32 0.67 13.67
CA ASP A 199 21.86 0.84 13.57
C ASP A 199 21.51 2.35 13.52
N PRO A 200 20.95 2.86 12.41
CA PRO A 200 20.54 4.26 12.27
C PRO A 200 19.54 4.69 13.36
N ARG A 201 18.73 3.78 13.89
CA ARG A 201 17.82 4.07 15.01
C ARG A 201 18.59 4.34 16.29
N GLU A 202 19.60 3.53 16.58
CA GLU A 202 20.45 3.73 17.75
C GLU A 202 21.21 5.06 17.64
N LEU A 203 21.67 5.42 16.44
CA LEU A 203 22.33 6.70 16.19
C LEU A 203 21.37 7.88 16.33
N PHE A 204 20.16 7.78 15.77
CA PHE A 204 19.13 8.82 15.92
C PHE A 204 18.71 9.01 17.38
N VAL A 205 18.35 7.92 18.06
CA VAL A 205 17.94 7.94 19.48
C VAL A 205 19.10 8.39 20.38
N GLY A 206 20.33 7.95 20.07
CA GLY A 206 21.56 8.37 20.75
C GLY A 206 21.79 9.87 20.65
N GLY A 207 21.69 10.43 19.45
CA GLY A 207 21.80 11.88 19.23
C GLY A 207 20.76 12.67 20.02
N ILE A 208 19.50 12.23 20.03
CA ILE A 208 18.43 12.86 20.84
C ILE A 208 18.74 12.78 22.34
N LYS A 209 19.20 11.63 22.84
CA LYS A 209 19.58 11.46 24.25
C LYS A 209 20.71 12.39 24.65
N ASN A 210 21.73 12.51 23.81
CA ASN A 210 22.88 13.37 24.07
C ASN A 210 22.46 14.84 24.09
N LEU A 211 21.64 15.29 23.13
CA LEU A 211 21.05 16.64 23.15
C LEU A 211 20.22 16.90 24.41
N ALA A 212 19.40 15.94 24.83
CA ALA A 212 18.58 16.06 26.04
C ALA A 212 19.43 16.19 27.31
N GLN A 213 20.54 15.44 27.41
CA GLN A 213 21.47 15.53 28.53
C GLN A 213 22.12 16.93 28.64
N LEU A 214 22.49 17.53 27.50
CA LEU A 214 23.03 18.88 27.46
C LEU A 214 22.02 19.92 27.96
N THR A 215 20.73 19.77 27.62
CA THR A 215 19.68 20.67 28.12
C THR A 215 19.31 20.47 29.58
N ASN A 216 19.40 19.23 30.10
CA ASN A 216 19.04 18.91 31.48
C ASN A 216 20.13 19.30 32.50
N ASN A 217 21.38 19.41 32.06
CA ASN A 217 22.50 19.80 32.94
C ASN A 217 22.54 21.32 33.24
N GLY A 218 21.58 22.10 32.73
CA GLY A 218 21.29 23.48 33.17
C GLY A 218 22.33 24.55 32.81
N ASN A 219 23.50 24.17 32.28
CA ASN A 219 24.61 25.08 32.00
C ASN A 219 25.02 25.03 30.51
N LEU A 220 24.15 25.56 29.64
CA LEU A 220 24.37 25.65 28.19
C LEU A 220 25.62 26.48 27.80
N ALA A 221 26.18 27.25 28.74
CA ALA A 221 27.37 28.08 28.52
C ALA A 221 28.70 27.30 28.50
N GLU A 222 28.71 26.05 28.97
CA GLU A 222 29.91 25.19 29.03
C GLU A 222 29.90 24.06 27.98
N VAL A 223 28.88 24.02 27.13
CA VAL A 223 28.75 22.99 26.08
C VAL A 223 29.68 23.33 24.91
N ASP A 224 30.52 22.38 24.50
CA ASP A 224 31.36 22.52 23.32
C ASP A 224 30.49 22.70 22.05
N PRO A 225 30.62 23.82 21.33
CA PRO A 225 29.86 24.07 20.11
C PRO A 225 30.05 22.99 19.04
N GLU A 226 31.22 22.34 18.97
CA GLU A 226 31.48 21.30 17.99
C GLU A 226 30.77 19.98 18.34
N GLU A 227 30.66 19.66 19.64
CA GLU A 227 29.93 18.51 20.14
C GLU A 227 28.42 18.66 19.88
N LEU A 228 27.85 19.84 20.15
CA LEU A 228 26.46 20.16 19.84
C LEU A 228 26.17 20.01 18.34
N LYS A 229 27.07 20.54 17.49
CA LYS A 229 26.94 20.46 16.03
C LYS A 229 26.98 19.01 15.54
N ASN A 230 27.82 18.16 16.14
CA ASN A 230 27.89 16.74 15.82
C ASN A 230 26.60 15.99 16.18
N TYR A 231 26.01 16.23 17.36
CA TYR A 231 24.74 15.59 17.72
C TYR A 231 23.58 16.08 16.87
N VAL A 232 23.52 17.39 16.55
CA VAL A 232 22.52 17.92 15.61
C VAL A 232 22.67 17.28 14.24
N LYS A 233 23.90 17.16 13.72
CA LYS A 233 24.17 16.51 12.44
C LYS A 233 23.75 15.03 12.45
N GLN A 234 24.08 14.29 13.51
CA GLN A 234 23.65 12.90 13.70
C GLN A 234 22.13 12.77 13.67
N VAL A 235 21.40 13.62 14.41
CA VAL A 235 19.92 13.59 14.41
C VAL A 235 19.35 13.89 13.03
N GLN A 236 19.91 14.88 12.31
CA GLN A 236 19.45 15.26 10.98
C GLN A 236 19.70 14.19 9.91
N GLU A 237 20.82 13.49 10.03
CA GLU A 237 21.29 12.48 9.08
C GLU A 237 20.53 11.15 9.23
N TYR A 238 20.29 10.71 10.47
CA TYR A 238 19.66 9.43 10.78
C TYR A 238 18.17 9.52 11.12
N ALA A 239 17.54 10.71 11.02
CA ALA A 239 16.10 10.85 11.22
C ALA A 239 15.31 9.96 10.23
N PRO A 240 14.31 9.21 10.70
CA PRO A 240 13.39 8.48 9.83
C PRO A 240 12.68 9.45 8.88
N LYS A 241 12.73 9.18 7.58
CA LYS A 241 12.19 10.07 6.54
C LYS A 241 11.43 9.27 5.49
N SER A 242 10.41 9.88 4.92
CA SER A 242 9.75 9.35 3.72
C SER A 242 10.56 9.67 2.44
N VAL A 243 10.20 9.07 1.31
CA VAL A 243 10.76 9.45 0.00
C VAL A 243 10.57 10.95 -0.24
N TRP A 244 9.39 11.47 0.12
CA TRP A 244 9.10 12.89 0.04
C TRP A 244 10.06 13.72 0.90
N ASP A 245 10.19 13.37 2.19
CA ASP A 245 11.03 14.14 3.11
C ASP A 245 12.53 14.05 2.80
N ARG A 246 12.95 12.96 2.13
CA ARG A 246 14.36 12.74 1.82
C ARG A 246 14.79 13.38 0.50
N TYR A 247 13.94 13.31 -0.52
CA TYR A 247 14.34 13.67 -1.88
C TYR A 247 13.56 14.85 -2.46
N ILE A 248 12.44 15.24 -1.83
CA ILE A 248 11.51 16.22 -2.38
C ILE A 248 11.42 17.50 -1.55
N VAL A 249 11.24 17.39 -0.24
CA VAL A 249 10.84 18.53 0.60
C VAL A 249 11.81 19.72 0.55
N ASP A 250 13.12 19.46 0.54
CA ASP A 250 14.15 20.51 0.64
C ASP A 250 14.31 21.32 -0.66
N TYR A 251 13.78 20.82 -1.78
CA TYR A 251 13.84 21.48 -3.09
C TYR A 251 12.61 22.32 -3.40
N LEU A 252 11.61 22.32 -2.51
CA LEU A 252 10.30 22.94 -2.75
C LEU A 252 10.00 24.02 -1.71
N GLU A 253 9.76 25.25 -2.18
CA GLU A 253 9.18 26.29 -1.33
C GLU A 253 7.80 25.83 -0.81
N GLY A 254 7.65 25.77 0.52
CA GLY A 254 6.43 25.25 1.15
C GLY A 254 6.24 23.74 1.03
N GLY A 255 7.32 22.97 0.82
CA GLY A 255 7.30 21.51 0.61
C GLY A 255 6.52 20.71 1.67
N VAL A 256 6.52 21.16 2.94
CA VAL A 256 5.72 20.53 4.01
C VAL A 256 4.22 20.70 3.79
N THR A 257 3.78 21.91 3.43
CA THR A 257 2.37 22.20 3.11
C THR A 257 1.93 21.42 1.88
N LEU A 258 2.80 21.36 0.87
CA LEU A 258 2.58 20.59 -0.35
C LEU A 258 2.43 19.09 -0.07
N SER A 259 3.31 18.53 0.77
CA SER A 259 3.29 17.14 1.24
C SER A 259 1.94 16.79 1.87
N ASN A 260 1.52 17.59 2.85
CA ASN A 260 0.27 17.36 3.58
C ASN A 260 -0.95 17.44 2.66
N ASN A 261 -0.99 18.42 1.76
CA ASN A 261 -2.08 18.54 0.79
C ASN A 261 -2.13 17.35 -0.17
N LEU A 262 -0.98 16.96 -0.72
CA LEU A 262 -0.86 15.84 -1.66
C LEU A 262 -1.26 14.52 -1.00
N LYS A 263 -0.72 14.24 0.19
CA LYS A 263 -1.04 13.04 0.98
C LYS A 263 -2.55 12.95 1.27
N ASN A 264 -3.13 14.01 1.84
CA ASN A 264 -4.56 14.02 2.20
C ASN A 264 -5.47 13.78 0.98
N ILE A 265 -5.16 14.40 -0.15
CA ILE A 265 -5.96 14.22 -1.38
C ILE A 265 -5.80 12.80 -1.92
N LEU A 266 -4.57 12.27 -2.02
CA LEU A 266 -4.35 10.91 -2.53
C LEU A 266 -5.00 9.83 -1.62
N GLU A 267 -4.94 9.99 -0.30
CA GLU A 267 -5.64 9.12 0.66
C GLU A 267 -7.16 9.22 0.49
N LEU A 268 -7.70 10.43 0.35
CA LEU A 268 -9.13 10.63 0.11
C LEU A 268 -9.60 9.94 -1.18
N LEU A 269 -8.84 10.09 -2.27
CA LEU A 269 -9.13 9.47 -3.58
C LEU A 269 -9.12 7.94 -3.51
N SER A 270 -8.16 7.37 -2.79
CA SER A 270 -7.93 5.92 -2.68
C SER A 270 -8.71 5.22 -1.55
N SER A 271 -9.30 5.98 -0.64
CA SER A 271 -10.07 5.44 0.49
C SER A 271 -11.22 4.54 0.04
N SER A 272 -11.70 3.64 0.91
CA SER A 272 -12.80 2.71 0.61
C SER A 272 -14.12 3.42 0.22
N LYS A 273 -14.30 4.65 0.70
CA LYS A 273 -15.41 5.54 0.36
C LYS A 273 -15.03 6.62 -0.68
N GLY A 274 -13.79 6.60 -1.14
CA GLY A 274 -13.23 7.56 -2.08
C GLY A 274 -13.82 7.43 -3.48
N PRO A 275 -13.76 8.49 -4.29
CA PRO A 275 -14.34 8.53 -5.63
C PRO A 275 -13.83 7.41 -6.54
N ARG A 276 -12.53 7.06 -6.49
CA ARG A 276 -11.96 6.00 -7.32
C ARG A 276 -12.62 4.64 -7.06
N ASN A 277 -12.75 4.26 -5.80
CA ASN A 277 -13.37 2.98 -5.43
C ASN A 277 -14.89 3.01 -5.68
N ARG A 278 -15.56 4.14 -5.47
CA ARG A 278 -16.98 4.28 -5.81
C ARG A 278 -17.24 4.02 -7.30
N ILE A 279 -16.41 4.63 -8.16
CA ILE A 279 -16.49 4.46 -9.62
C ILE A 279 -16.20 3.02 -10.02
N ALA A 280 -15.10 2.42 -9.53
CA ALA A 280 -14.72 1.05 -9.87
C ALA A 280 -15.75 -0.01 -9.43
N HIS A 281 -16.58 0.28 -8.42
CA HIS A 281 -17.62 -0.59 -7.92
C HIS A 281 -19.03 -0.22 -8.41
N ASN A 282 -19.14 0.62 -9.46
CA ASN A 282 -20.41 1.07 -10.03
C ASN A 282 -21.39 1.60 -8.96
N LYS A 283 -20.87 2.29 -7.94
CA LYS A 283 -21.70 2.89 -6.90
C LYS A 283 -22.33 4.18 -7.43
N PHE A 284 -23.44 4.56 -6.78
CA PHE A 284 -24.09 5.84 -7.01
C PHE A 284 -23.09 7.01 -6.95
N PHE A 285 -23.08 7.86 -7.98
CA PHE A 285 -22.15 8.97 -8.14
C PHE A 285 -22.85 10.13 -8.88
N ARG A 286 -22.87 11.32 -8.28
CA ARG A 286 -23.65 12.47 -8.80
C ARG A 286 -22.78 13.70 -9.02
N ARG A 287 -23.36 14.77 -9.59
CA ARG A 287 -22.69 16.06 -9.85
C ARG A 287 -21.85 16.54 -8.68
N LYS A 288 -22.43 16.58 -7.49
CA LYS A 288 -21.76 17.04 -6.27
C LYS A 288 -20.49 16.22 -5.96
N ASP A 289 -20.54 14.90 -6.17
CA ASP A 289 -19.38 14.03 -5.99
C ASP A 289 -18.29 14.33 -7.02
N TYR A 290 -18.69 14.52 -8.29
CA TYR A 290 -17.79 14.90 -9.38
C TYR A 290 -17.13 16.26 -9.15
N GLU A 291 -17.90 17.28 -8.76
CA GLU A 291 -17.37 18.62 -8.48
C GLU A 291 -16.39 18.62 -7.32
N SER A 292 -16.69 17.86 -6.26
CA SER A 292 -15.77 17.67 -5.14
C SER A 292 -14.47 16.97 -5.57
N LEU A 293 -14.57 15.90 -6.38
CA LEU A 293 -13.40 15.24 -6.97
C LEU A 293 -12.59 16.21 -7.83
N LYS A 294 -13.25 16.94 -8.72
CA LYS A 294 -12.61 17.89 -9.64
C LYS A 294 -11.80 18.93 -8.89
N SER A 295 -12.40 19.56 -7.88
CA SER A 295 -11.70 20.54 -7.03
C SER A 295 -10.48 19.95 -6.32
N ASN A 296 -10.57 18.72 -5.83
CA ASN A 296 -9.44 18.04 -5.20
C ASN A 296 -8.32 17.72 -6.21
N VAL A 297 -8.68 17.24 -7.41
CA VAL A 297 -7.71 16.95 -8.47
C VAL A 297 -7.02 18.22 -8.95
N GLU A 298 -7.74 19.33 -9.15
CA GLU A 298 -7.16 20.61 -9.56
C GLU A 298 -6.10 21.11 -8.56
N LYS A 299 -6.42 21.08 -7.26
CA LYS A 299 -5.45 21.41 -6.20
C LYS A 299 -4.23 20.50 -6.21
N LEU A 300 -4.44 19.23 -6.52
CA LEU A 300 -3.36 18.25 -6.60
C LEU A 300 -2.45 18.48 -7.80
N LEU A 301 -3.05 18.79 -8.95
CA LEU A 301 -2.32 19.12 -10.18
C LEU A 301 -1.47 20.36 -10.00
N GLU A 302 -2.03 21.42 -9.40
CA GLU A 302 -1.26 22.63 -9.10
C GLU A 302 -0.06 22.31 -8.19
N SER A 303 -0.27 21.44 -7.20
CA SER A 303 0.79 21.04 -6.27
C SER A 303 1.89 20.22 -6.96
N ILE A 304 1.52 19.24 -7.78
CA ILE A 304 2.48 18.40 -8.51
C ILE A 304 3.23 19.23 -9.55
N SER A 305 2.56 20.09 -10.30
CA SER A 305 3.23 20.94 -11.30
C SER A 305 4.28 21.85 -10.64
N LYS A 306 3.93 22.51 -9.53
CA LYS A 306 4.90 23.31 -8.76
C LYS A 306 6.11 22.48 -8.32
N ALA A 307 5.89 21.23 -7.92
CA ALA A 307 6.97 20.33 -7.56
C ALA A 307 7.89 20.04 -8.75
N VAL A 308 7.32 19.59 -9.86
CA VAL A 308 8.07 19.24 -11.08
C VAL A 308 8.83 20.45 -11.64
N ASP A 309 8.18 21.61 -11.79
CA ASP A 309 8.81 22.83 -12.32
C ASP A 309 10.03 23.26 -11.47
N SER A 310 9.95 23.08 -10.15
CA SER A 310 11.05 23.38 -9.24
C SER A 310 12.22 22.39 -9.39
N PHE A 311 11.94 21.12 -9.71
CA PHE A 311 12.97 20.13 -10.00
C PHE A 311 13.66 20.38 -11.35
N GLU A 312 12.88 20.65 -12.39
CA GLU A 312 13.40 20.84 -13.75
C GLU A 312 14.21 22.15 -13.89
N SER A 313 13.85 23.19 -13.15
CA SER A 313 14.52 24.51 -13.20
C SER A 313 15.81 24.59 -12.39
N ASN A 314 15.96 23.77 -11.35
CA ASN A 314 17.20 23.67 -10.62
C ASN A 314 18.16 22.80 -11.42
N VAL A 315 19.39 23.28 -11.67
CA VAL A 315 20.46 22.44 -12.25
C VAL A 315 20.76 21.34 -11.23
N VAL A 316 20.09 20.21 -11.38
CA VAL A 316 20.37 19.00 -10.61
C VAL A 316 21.77 18.57 -11.03
N THR A 317 22.74 18.89 -10.18
CA THR A 317 24.15 18.54 -10.37
C THR A 317 24.26 17.02 -10.44
N SER A 318 25.03 16.55 -11.42
CA SER A 318 25.30 15.12 -11.66
C SER A 318 25.64 14.40 -10.37
N TYR A 319 24.85 13.40 -10.00
CA TYR A 319 25.06 12.59 -8.80
C TYR A 319 26.19 11.57 -8.98
N SER A 320 26.77 11.15 -7.85
CA SER A 320 27.89 10.22 -7.80
C SER A 320 27.40 8.76 -7.77
N ASN A 321 28.27 7.80 -8.10
CA ASN A 321 27.96 6.37 -7.95
C ASN A 321 27.67 5.96 -6.48
N GLU A 322 28.06 6.78 -5.50
CA GLU A 322 27.82 6.54 -4.07
C GLU A 322 26.34 6.80 -3.73
N ASP A 323 25.75 7.88 -4.24
CA ASP A 323 24.34 8.24 -4.01
C ASP A 323 23.36 7.17 -4.54
N SER A 324 23.69 6.53 -5.67
CA SER A 324 22.90 5.44 -6.25
C SER A 324 22.96 4.17 -5.40
N ASN A 325 24.12 3.85 -4.82
CA ASN A 325 24.30 2.69 -3.94
C ASN A 325 23.63 2.90 -2.58
N ASP A 326 23.61 4.13 -2.07
CA ASP A 326 22.88 4.50 -0.86
C ASP A 326 21.37 4.29 -1.05
N ILE A 327 20.79 4.78 -2.15
CA ILE A 327 19.36 4.56 -2.45
C ILE A 327 19.03 3.06 -2.48
N LYS A 328 19.94 2.23 -3.01
CA LYS A 328 19.78 0.78 -3.03
C LYS A 328 19.85 0.19 -1.62
N SER A 329 20.85 0.55 -0.81
CA SER A 329 20.99 0.02 0.55
C SER A 329 19.77 0.35 1.43
N ILE A 330 19.22 1.57 1.27
CA ILE A 330 18.01 2.03 1.97
C ILE A 330 16.80 1.12 1.70
N PHE A 331 16.59 0.70 0.45
CA PHE A 331 15.39 -0.05 0.06
C PHE A 331 15.58 -1.56 -0.04
N ILE A 332 16.80 -2.06 -0.23
CA ILE A 332 17.10 -3.50 -0.30
C ILE A 332 17.00 -4.16 1.09
N ALA A 333 17.28 -3.39 2.13
CA ALA A 333 17.51 -3.91 3.47
C ALA A 333 16.25 -4.13 4.34
N THR A 334 15.07 -3.81 3.84
CA THR A 334 13.78 -4.14 4.46
C THR A 334 13.44 -5.63 4.42
N GLN A 335 14.32 -6.47 3.88
CA GLN A 335 14.16 -7.93 3.92
C GLN A 335 14.63 -8.59 5.22
N GLU A 336 15.47 -7.97 6.04
CA GLU A 336 15.96 -8.65 7.25
C GLU A 336 15.10 -8.38 8.50
N SER A 337 14.24 -7.35 8.49
CA SER A 337 13.47 -6.97 9.68
C SER A 337 11.98 -7.39 9.69
N SER A 338 11.44 -7.98 8.62
CA SER A 338 10.06 -8.50 8.62
C SER A 338 9.88 -9.81 7.86
N LEU A 339 10.13 -10.92 8.56
CA LEU A 339 9.62 -12.29 8.37
C LEU A 339 9.92 -13.04 7.06
N ASP A 340 10.65 -14.15 7.24
CA ASP A 340 10.45 -15.45 6.58
C ASP A 340 10.48 -15.57 5.04
N LYS A 341 11.57 -16.22 4.59
CA LYS A 341 11.73 -17.19 3.49
C LYS A 341 11.68 -16.74 2.01
N LYS A 342 12.84 -17.03 1.36
CA LYS A 342 13.11 -17.53 -0.01
C LYS A 342 12.54 -16.69 -1.18
N GLU A 343 13.32 -16.31 -2.20
CA GLU A 343 14.28 -17.14 -2.94
C GLU A 343 15.34 -16.31 -3.68
N ILE A 344 16.47 -16.98 -3.90
CA ILE A 344 17.82 -16.61 -4.33
C ILE A 344 17.94 -16.05 -5.76
N SER A 345 18.97 -15.23 -6.02
CA SER A 345 19.79 -15.41 -7.23
C SER A 345 21.28 -15.52 -6.88
N THR A 346 21.85 -16.61 -7.34
CA THR A 346 23.15 -17.22 -7.06
C THR A 346 24.36 -16.46 -7.61
N SER A 347 25.35 -16.19 -6.77
CA SER A 347 26.78 -16.44 -7.05
C SER A 347 27.59 -16.28 -5.76
N PHE A 348 28.69 -17.03 -5.62
CA PHE A 348 29.55 -17.24 -4.43
C PHE A 348 29.08 -18.37 -3.49
N LEU A 349 29.35 -19.62 -3.91
CA LEU A 349 29.46 -20.76 -2.99
C LEU A 349 30.75 -20.60 -2.20
N GLU A 350 30.67 -19.97 -1.02
CA GLU A 350 31.73 -20.00 -0.01
C GLU A 350 31.37 -20.99 1.11
N ASP A 351 32.36 -21.72 1.62
CA ASP A 351 32.19 -22.79 2.61
C ASP A 351 31.66 -22.28 3.96
N LEU A 352 30.47 -22.75 4.37
CA LEU A 352 29.79 -22.30 5.59
C LEU A 352 30.36 -23.01 6.83
N THR A 353 30.64 -22.25 7.90
CA THR A 353 31.04 -22.79 9.21
C THR A 353 29.92 -22.63 10.22
N ILE A 354 29.50 -23.71 10.86
CA ILE A 354 28.55 -23.64 11.97
C ILE A 354 29.30 -23.33 13.28
N VAL A 355 28.87 -22.30 14.00
CA VAL A 355 29.40 -21.93 15.32
C VAL A 355 28.41 -22.32 16.38
N VAL A 356 28.81 -23.25 17.24
CA VAL A 356 27.99 -23.75 18.33
C VAL A 356 28.37 -23.10 19.65
N PRO A 357 27.41 -22.56 20.43
CA PRO A 357 27.68 -22.06 21.76
C PRO A 357 27.88 -23.24 22.72
N ALA A 358 29.04 -23.30 23.36
CA ALA A 358 29.42 -24.39 24.26
C ALA A 358 29.71 -23.86 25.66
N ARG A 359 29.00 -24.39 26.66
CA ARG A 359 29.38 -24.21 28.07
C ARG A 359 30.63 -25.04 28.35
N GLN A 360 31.47 -24.60 29.29
CA GLN A 360 32.80 -25.18 29.53
C GLN A 360 32.79 -26.71 29.73
N GLU A 361 31.76 -27.24 30.40
CA GLU A 361 31.61 -28.69 30.62
C GLU A 361 31.27 -29.43 29.33
N GLY A 362 30.24 -28.99 28.60
CA GLY A 362 29.86 -29.56 27.31
C GLY A 362 30.96 -29.40 26.26
N PHE A 363 31.68 -28.29 26.26
CA PHE A 363 32.82 -28.07 25.39
C PHE A 363 33.93 -29.13 25.60
N LYS A 364 34.31 -29.39 26.86
CA LYS A 364 35.37 -30.36 27.17
C LYS A 364 34.93 -31.81 26.94
N GLN A 365 33.73 -32.17 27.38
CA GLN A 365 33.25 -33.55 27.31
C GLN A 365 32.81 -33.92 25.89
N VAL A 366 32.00 -33.07 25.26
CA VAL A 366 31.31 -33.38 24.01
C VAL A 366 32.10 -32.89 22.79
N PHE A 367 32.53 -31.62 22.78
CA PHE A 367 33.25 -31.07 21.63
C PHE A 367 34.68 -31.60 21.53
N LEU A 368 35.49 -31.49 22.59
CA LEU A 368 36.89 -31.95 22.58
C LEU A 368 37.03 -33.46 22.83
N GLY A 369 36.20 -34.02 23.72
CA GLY A 369 36.26 -35.43 24.08
C GLY A 369 35.62 -36.32 23.01
N GLU A 370 34.31 -36.17 22.81
CA GLU A 370 33.52 -37.02 21.92
C GLU A 370 33.58 -36.63 20.43
N GLN A 371 34.11 -35.44 20.09
CA GLN A 371 34.24 -34.91 18.72
C GLN A 371 32.90 -34.84 17.96
N GLN A 372 31.86 -34.46 18.68
CA GLN A 372 30.53 -34.28 18.12
C GLN A 372 29.79 -33.13 18.81
N TRP A 373 28.67 -32.72 18.23
CA TRP A 373 27.75 -31.78 18.86
C TRP A 373 26.31 -32.17 18.55
N TYR A 374 25.48 -32.22 19.58
CA TYR A 374 24.12 -32.77 19.51
C TYR A 374 23.07 -31.68 19.29
N ASP A 375 21.90 -32.12 18.84
CA ASP A 375 20.63 -31.39 18.94
C ASP A 375 20.64 -30.01 18.29
N ILE A 376 21.09 -29.96 17.05
CA ILE A 376 21.15 -28.74 16.21
C ILE A 376 19.99 -28.76 15.20
N ARG A 377 19.22 -27.68 15.09
CA ARG A 377 18.32 -27.51 13.94
C ARG A 377 19.11 -26.98 12.74
N ILE A 378 19.09 -27.74 11.66
CA ILE A 378 19.74 -27.40 10.39
C ILE A 378 18.68 -27.54 9.30
N SER A 379 18.42 -26.45 8.56
CA SER A 379 17.55 -26.51 7.38
C SER A 379 18.15 -27.43 6.32
N GLU A 380 17.30 -28.09 5.55
CA GLU A 380 17.72 -29.04 4.51
C GLU A 380 18.63 -28.37 3.48
N ASP A 381 18.34 -27.11 3.11
CA ASP A 381 19.13 -26.33 2.14
C ASP A 381 20.55 -26.00 2.63
N ASN A 382 20.77 -25.86 3.95
CA ASN A 382 22.07 -25.47 4.50
C ASN A 382 22.96 -26.68 4.80
N ARG A 383 22.40 -27.90 4.88
CA ARG A 383 23.13 -29.07 5.37
C ARG A 383 24.34 -29.43 4.50
N ASP A 384 24.20 -29.33 3.19
CA ASP A 384 25.26 -29.70 2.23
C ASP A 384 26.36 -28.63 2.14
N MET A 385 26.05 -27.40 2.57
CA MET A 385 26.95 -26.23 2.52
C MET A 385 27.82 -26.07 3.77
N ILE A 386 27.48 -26.74 4.89
CA ILE A 386 28.26 -26.65 6.12
C ILE A 386 29.45 -27.61 6.03
N LYS A 387 30.66 -27.05 5.97
CA LYS A 387 31.91 -27.84 5.87
C LYS A 387 32.72 -27.84 7.17
N PHE A 388 32.52 -26.84 8.01
CA PHE A 388 33.29 -26.69 9.25
C PHE A 388 32.37 -26.45 10.44
N ILE A 389 32.86 -26.80 11.62
CA ILE A 389 32.23 -26.49 12.91
C ILE A 389 33.26 -25.80 13.82
N ALA A 390 32.82 -24.77 14.52
CA ALA A 390 33.61 -24.09 15.54
C ALA A 390 32.82 -23.94 16.84
N ALA A 391 33.52 -23.99 17.97
CA ALA A 391 32.90 -23.83 19.28
C ALA A 391 33.17 -22.44 19.85
N TYR A 392 32.10 -21.73 20.20
CA TYR A 392 32.17 -20.52 21.00
C TYR A 392 32.04 -20.88 22.48
N GLU A 393 33.13 -20.75 23.24
CA GLU A 393 33.07 -20.98 24.69
C GLU A 393 32.40 -19.79 25.39
N THR A 394 31.36 -20.07 26.17
CA THR A 394 30.69 -19.05 26.98
C THR A 394 31.60 -18.53 28.10
N ALA A 395 31.11 -17.66 28.99
CA ALA A 395 31.92 -17.15 30.12
C ALA A 395 32.62 -18.30 30.86
N PRO A 396 33.93 -18.18 31.20
CA PRO A 396 34.72 -16.94 31.23
C PRO A 396 35.49 -16.59 29.94
N VAL A 397 35.57 -17.48 28.95
CA VAL A 397 36.45 -17.33 27.77
C VAL A 397 35.89 -16.33 26.75
N LYS A 398 34.58 -16.43 26.46
CA LYS A 398 33.81 -15.54 25.56
C LYS A 398 34.42 -15.43 24.15
N GLY A 399 34.73 -16.55 23.51
CA GLY A 399 35.36 -16.53 22.18
C GLY A 399 35.41 -17.89 21.50
N ILE A 400 35.70 -17.88 20.20
CA ILE A 400 35.97 -19.08 19.42
C ILE A 400 37.45 -19.43 19.56
N GLN A 401 37.73 -20.65 20.01
CA GLN A 401 39.10 -21.14 20.15
C GLN A 401 39.41 -22.34 19.27
N TYR A 402 38.40 -23.07 18.80
CA TYR A 402 38.59 -24.32 18.05
C TYR A 402 37.69 -24.39 16.84
N ILE A 403 38.23 -24.97 15.76
CA ILE A 403 37.53 -25.29 14.51
C ILE A 403 37.91 -26.71 14.08
N ALA A 404 36.97 -27.43 13.48
CA ALA A 404 37.18 -28.73 12.86
C ALA A 404 36.35 -28.88 11.58
N GLU A 405 36.79 -29.74 10.67
CA GLU A 405 36.03 -30.13 9.48
C GLU A 405 34.96 -31.15 9.85
N ILE A 406 33.76 -30.97 9.32
CA ILE A 406 32.65 -31.90 9.54
C ILE A 406 32.94 -33.21 8.81
N ASP A 407 32.73 -34.31 9.51
CA ASP A 407 32.79 -35.66 8.96
C ASP A 407 31.41 -36.09 8.46
N ASP A 408 30.39 -35.92 9.30
CA ASP A 408 29.02 -36.31 8.99
C ASP A 408 27.97 -35.49 9.78
N ILE A 409 26.77 -35.36 9.23
CA ILE A 409 25.61 -34.72 9.87
C ILE A 409 24.45 -35.72 9.86
N VAL A 410 24.24 -36.37 11.01
CA VAL A 410 23.24 -37.43 11.17
C VAL A 410 22.04 -36.93 11.99
N PRO A 411 20.85 -37.54 11.87
CA PRO A 411 19.72 -37.21 12.74
C PRO A 411 20.10 -37.35 14.23
N SER A 412 19.57 -36.46 15.06
CA SER A 412 19.72 -36.54 16.52
C SER A 412 18.98 -37.76 17.09
N ASP A 413 19.59 -38.39 18.10
CA ASP A 413 18.99 -39.48 18.86
C ASP A 413 17.95 -39.00 19.90
N ASN A 414 17.99 -37.70 20.26
CA ASN A 414 17.19 -37.13 21.34
C ASN A 414 15.91 -36.45 20.84
N TYR A 415 15.96 -35.80 19.66
CA TYR A 415 14.85 -34.99 19.16
C TYR A 415 14.63 -35.16 17.64
N VAL A 416 13.40 -35.47 17.26
CA VAL A 416 12.99 -35.58 15.84
C VAL A 416 13.11 -34.22 15.15
N GLY A 417 13.81 -34.18 14.01
CA GLY A 417 14.04 -32.96 13.23
C GLY A 417 15.29 -32.16 13.64
N TYR A 418 16.03 -32.64 14.65
CA TYR A 418 17.34 -32.11 15.02
C TYR A 418 18.46 -33.01 14.49
N TRP A 419 19.66 -32.46 14.43
CA TRP A 419 20.84 -33.07 13.83
C TRP A 419 22.00 -33.11 14.82
N LYS A 420 22.79 -34.16 14.72
CA LYS A 420 24.04 -34.37 15.43
C LYS A 420 25.18 -34.26 14.42
N ILE A 421 26.11 -33.35 14.69
CA ILE A 421 27.29 -33.13 13.86
C ILE A 421 28.45 -33.92 14.43
N LYS A 422 29.11 -34.73 13.59
CA LYS A 422 30.38 -35.39 13.90
C LYS A 422 31.49 -34.73 13.08
N PHE A 423 32.65 -34.53 13.67
CA PHE A 423 33.76 -33.85 13.01
C PHE A 423 35.09 -34.60 13.18
N LYS A 424 35.99 -34.40 12.21
CA LYS A 424 37.22 -35.19 12.07
C LYS A 424 38.27 -34.74 13.09
N LYS A 425 38.71 -35.66 13.95
CA LYS A 425 39.66 -35.39 15.04
C LYS A 425 40.97 -34.76 14.58
N ASP A 426 41.51 -35.26 13.48
CA ASP A 426 42.78 -34.85 12.88
C ASP A 426 42.74 -33.43 12.29
N THR A 427 41.53 -32.90 12.06
CA THR A 427 41.33 -31.54 11.56
C THR A 427 41.05 -30.52 12.67
N LEU A 428 40.92 -30.96 13.92
CA LEU A 428 40.66 -30.09 15.07
C LEU A 428 41.88 -29.20 15.34
N LYS A 429 41.72 -27.90 15.10
CA LYS A 429 42.75 -26.88 15.28
C LYS A 429 42.35 -25.88 16.34
N GLN A 430 43.27 -25.60 17.26
CA GLN A 430 43.15 -24.49 18.20
C GLN A 430 43.75 -23.23 17.55
N TYR A 431 43.05 -22.10 17.63
CA TYR A 431 43.61 -20.81 17.26
C TYR A 431 44.63 -20.34 18.31
N GLU A 432 45.74 -19.76 17.85
CA GLU A 432 46.78 -19.21 18.74
C GLU A 432 46.27 -18.00 19.56
N GLU A 433 45.35 -17.23 18.99
CA GLU A 433 44.62 -16.16 19.66
C GLU A 433 43.11 -16.38 19.55
N LYS A 434 42.35 -16.12 20.62
CA LYS A 434 40.90 -16.30 20.63
C LYS A 434 40.24 -15.32 19.65
N LYS A 435 39.34 -15.82 18.79
CA LYS A 435 38.55 -14.96 17.90
C LYS A 435 37.30 -14.47 18.63
N ASN A 436 37.13 -13.15 18.73
CA ASN A 436 35.95 -12.53 19.32
C ASN A 436 34.88 -12.35 18.22
N LEU A 437 33.62 -12.70 18.52
CA LEU A 437 32.50 -12.35 17.65
C LEU A 437 32.14 -10.88 17.90
N LYS A 438 31.91 -10.10 16.83
CA LYS A 438 31.55 -8.67 16.90
C LYS A 438 30.17 -8.41 17.53
N GLN A 439 29.34 -9.44 17.69
CA GLN A 439 28.04 -9.39 18.37
C GLN A 439 28.10 -9.97 19.80
N VAL A 440 27.23 -9.49 20.69
CA VAL A 440 27.02 -10.02 22.04
C VAL A 440 26.67 -11.51 21.97
N PHE A 441 27.29 -12.31 22.83
CA PHE A 441 27.03 -13.74 23.11
C PHE A 441 26.00 -14.44 22.21
N PRO A 442 26.40 -15.37 21.32
CA PRO A 442 25.42 -16.23 20.67
C PRO A 442 24.71 -17.10 21.73
N GLN A 443 23.44 -16.80 21.99
CA GLN A 443 22.56 -17.70 22.75
C GLN A 443 22.08 -18.87 21.88
N GLU A 444 22.31 -18.80 20.56
CA GLU A 444 21.88 -19.75 19.54
C GLU A 444 23.03 -20.11 18.59
N ILE A 445 22.80 -21.12 17.74
CA ILE A 445 23.80 -21.64 16.80
C ILE A 445 23.89 -20.71 15.59
N LEU A 446 25.10 -20.24 15.28
CA LEU A 446 25.35 -19.32 14.16
C LEU A 446 25.90 -20.09 12.96
N PHE A 447 25.65 -19.59 11.74
CA PHE A 447 26.29 -20.09 10.52
C PHE A 447 27.06 -18.93 9.89
N ILE A 448 28.39 -19.02 9.86
CA ILE A 448 29.27 -17.92 9.44
C ILE A 448 30.43 -18.43 8.58
N HIS A 449 31.05 -17.56 7.80
CA HIS A 449 32.30 -17.86 7.10
C HIS A 449 33.49 -17.35 7.93
N LEU A 450 34.26 -18.26 8.52
CA LEU A 450 35.34 -17.92 9.48
C LEU A 450 36.57 -17.20 8.87
N LYS A 451 36.58 -16.94 7.55
CA LYS A 451 37.57 -16.04 6.92
C LYS A 451 37.36 -14.56 7.28
N ASN A 452 36.19 -14.21 7.82
CA ASN A 452 35.83 -12.83 8.22
C ASN A 452 35.84 -12.60 9.74
N CYS A 453 36.50 -13.47 10.52
CA CYS A 453 36.70 -13.30 11.97
C CYS A 453 38.13 -12.94 12.32
#